data_AF-A0A1H8J9C2-F1
#
_entry.id   AF-A0A1H8J9C2-F1
#
_cell.length_a   1.000
_cell.length_b   1.000
_cell.length_c   1.000
_cell.angle_alpha   90.00
_cell.angle_beta   90.00
_cell.angle_gamma   90.00
#
_symmetry.space_group_name_H-M   'P 1'
#
loop_
_entity.id
_entity.type
_entity.pdbx_description
1 polymer ?
#
loop_
_entity_poly.entity_id
_entity_poly.type
_entity_poly.pdbx_seq_one_letter_code
_entity_poly.pdbx_strand_id
1 'polypeptide(L)'
;MLLAPPLAAAVVDWLFLPLAAWPLWRVMRQSGNKRNYFLVVLLGLMAVANGVFHAITLGWLALTPVVPVQAAILVIVIMETAIGTRIIPIFTRNGAPGTPPLVQPKLDRVSIGLVAASALAWVAAAPAWLFAPLVLAAAALVLLRLWRWQALRTLSVPLLWIMHLSYGWIAVGFVLLALASWQLASASAGFHALAVGSMAGLMLGMMTRTTLGHTGRPLKAGRAERAMFVLIQLSALSRVLSALGWDNAAGALLLVSAACWAVAFGLHAAVYRPYLANARVDGKSG
;
A
#
# COMPACT_ATOMS: atom_id res chain seq x y z
N MET A 1 1.86 -23.87 -0.51
CA MET A 1 1.37 -24.68 -1.65
C MET A 1 1.87 -26.12 -1.51
N LEU A 2 1.51 -26.83 -0.43
CA LEU A 2 2.13 -28.13 -0.09
C LEU A 2 1.26 -29.37 -0.41
N LEU A 3 0.03 -29.21 -0.92
CA LEU A 3 -0.92 -30.32 -1.06
C LEU A 3 -1.76 -30.34 -2.36
N ALA A 4 -1.73 -29.28 -3.19
CA ALA A 4 -2.55 -29.18 -4.40
C ALA A 4 -1.70 -29.22 -5.68
N PRO A 5 -2.17 -29.81 -6.78
CA PRO A 5 -1.49 -29.75 -8.08
C PRO A 5 -1.20 -28.30 -8.49
N PRO A 6 -0.03 -27.98 -9.07
CA PRO A 6 0.38 -26.61 -9.38
C PRO A 6 -0.65 -25.81 -10.18
N LEU A 7 -1.27 -26.45 -11.18
CA LEU A 7 -2.31 -25.83 -12.00
C LEU A 7 -3.58 -25.51 -11.19
N ALA A 8 -4.00 -26.40 -10.30
CA ALA A 8 -5.17 -26.17 -9.45
C ALA A 8 -4.92 -24.99 -8.50
N ALA A 9 -3.72 -24.93 -7.89
CA ALA A 9 -3.32 -23.82 -7.03
C ALA A 9 -3.28 -22.49 -7.81
N ALA A 10 -2.74 -22.50 -9.03
CA ALA A 10 -2.70 -21.34 -9.91
C ALA A 10 -4.09 -20.83 -10.29
N VAL A 11 -5.02 -21.72 -10.65
CA VAL A 11 -6.40 -21.36 -10.99
C VAL A 11 -7.11 -20.73 -9.80
N VAL A 12 -7.01 -21.34 -8.62
CA VAL A 12 -7.65 -20.82 -7.40
C VAL A 12 -7.10 -19.44 -7.03
N ASP A 13 -5.78 -19.28 -7.05
CA ASP A 13 -5.13 -18.01 -6.72
C ASP A 13 -5.45 -16.91 -7.76
N TRP A 14 -5.44 -17.27 -9.05
CA TRP A 14 -5.79 -16.34 -10.12
C TRP A 14 -7.25 -15.87 -10.04
N LEU A 15 -8.18 -16.78 -9.79
CA LEU A 15 -9.63 -16.48 -9.73
C LEU A 15 -10.00 -15.49 -8.62
N PHE A 16 -9.21 -15.37 -7.56
CA PHE A 16 -9.48 -14.44 -6.47
C PHE A 16 -9.69 -13.00 -6.97
N LEU A 17 -8.83 -12.51 -7.86
CA LEU A 17 -8.87 -11.11 -8.32
C LEU A 17 -10.09 -10.81 -9.21
N PRO A 18 -10.42 -11.61 -10.25
CA PRO A 18 -11.66 -11.46 -11.00
C PRO A 18 -12.91 -11.61 -10.13
N LEU A 19 -12.93 -12.57 -9.20
CA LEU A 19 -14.07 -12.80 -8.30
C LEU A 19 -14.25 -11.66 -7.28
N ALA A 20 -13.18 -10.96 -6.90
CA ALA A 20 -13.26 -9.74 -6.10
C ALA A 20 -13.70 -8.53 -6.94
N ALA A 21 -13.21 -8.41 -8.17
CA ALA A 21 -13.51 -7.29 -9.05
C ALA A 21 -14.99 -7.26 -9.50
N TRP A 22 -15.60 -8.43 -9.72
CA TRP A 22 -16.96 -8.53 -10.25
C TRP A 22 -18.06 -7.95 -9.33
N PRO A 23 -18.16 -8.33 -8.04
CA PRO A 23 -19.12 -7.72 -7.11
C PRO A 23 -18.87 -6.21 -6.95
N LEU A 24 -17.61 -5.79 -6.90
CA LEU A 24 -17.24 -4.38 -6.78
C LEU A 24 -17.75 -3.58 -7.98
N TRP A 25 -17.51 -4.07 -9.20
CA TRP A 25 -18.03 -3.47 -10.42
C TRP A 25 -19.56 -3.39 -10.42
N ARG A 26 -20.24 -4.48 -10.03
CA ARG A 26 -21.71 -4.52 -9.97
C ARG A 26 -22.27 -3.46 -9.04
N VAL A 27 -21.73 -3.33 -7.82
CA VAL A 27 -22.18 -2.32 -6.84
C VAL A 27 -21.90 -0.90 -7.33
N MET A 28 -20.73 -0.65 -7.92
CA MET A 28 -20.40 0.67 -8.47
C MET A 28 -21.30 1.04 -9.65
N ARG A 29 -21.64 0.07 -10.51
CA ARG A 29 -22.55 0.27 -11.63
C ARG A 29 -23.97 0.58 -11.15
N GLN A 30 -24.47 -0.18 -10.18
CA GLN A 30 -25.79 0.03 -9.59
C GLN A 30 -25.91 1.37 -8.87
N SER A 31 -24.86 1.82 -8.18
CA SER A 31 -24.82 3.11 -7.48
C SER A 31 -24.45 4.31 -8.38
N GLY A 32 -24.17 4.09 -9.67
CA GLY A 32 -23.72 5.15 -10.58
C GLY A 32 -22.33 5.72 -10.27
N ASN A 33 -21.53 5.06 -9.42
CA ASN A 33 -20.23 5.54 -8.94
C ASN A 33 -19.11 5.31 -9.96
N LYS A 34 -19.24 5.92 -11.15
CA LYS A 34 -18.28 5.83 -12.27
C LYS A 34 -16.88 6.29 -11.87
N ARG A 35 -16.77 7.20 -10.90
CA ARG A 35 -15.50 7.75 -10.41
C ARG A 35 -14.57 6.71 -9.80
N ASN A 36 -15.10 5.56 -9.36
CA ASN A 36 -14.32 4.48 -8.75
C ASN A 36 -14.11 3.26 -9.67
N TYR A 37 -14.59 3.30 -10.92
CA TYR A 37 -14.37 2.22 -11.89
C TYR A 37 -12.88 1.92 -12.14
N PHE A 38 -12.01 2.91 -11.93
CA PHE A 38 -10.57 2.69 -12.03
C PHE A 38 -10.08 1.57 -11.10
N LEU A 39 -10.70 1.36 -9.93
CA LEU A 39 -10.34 0.26 -9.03
C LEU A 39 -10.57 -1.11 -9.67
N VAL A 40 -11.67 -1.27 -10.42
CA VAL A 40 -11.96 -2.50 -11.16
C VAL A 40 -10.90 -2.74 -12.24
N VAL A 41 -10.48 -1.68 -12.94
CA VAL A 41 -9.40 -1.76 -13.94
C VAL A 41 -8.08 -2.16 -13.28
N LEU A 42 -7.70 -1.55 -12.15
CA LEU A 42 -6.47 -1.90 -11.43
C LEU A 42 -6.50 -3.35 -10.91
N LEU A 43 -7.64 -3.84 -10.40
CA LEU A 43 -7.81 -5.26 -10.02
C LEU A 43 -7.67 -6.19 -11.25
N GLY A 44 -8.19 -5.78 -12.40
CA GLY A 44 -8.00 -6.49 -13.66
C GLY A 44 -6.52 -6.57 -14.07
N LEU A 45 -5.78 -5.46 -13.95
CA LEU A 45 -4.33 -5.45 -14.21
C LEU A 45 -3.56 -6.35 -13.24
N MET A 46 -3.94 -6.37 -11.95
CA MET A 46 -3.38 -7.31 -10.99
C MET A 46 -3.69 -8.76 -11.37
N ALA A 47 -4.90 -9.06 -11.88
CA ALA A 47 -5.26 -10.39 -12.34
C ALA A 47 -4.42 -10.82 -13.56
N VAL A 48 -4.14 -9.89 -14.47
CA VAL A 48 -3.20 -10.14 -15.59
C VAL A 48 -1.79 -10.42 -15.05
N ALA A 49 -1.27 -9.58 -14.15
CA ALA A 49 0.05 -9.79 -13.55
C ALA A 49 0.14 -11.14 -12.83
N ASN A 50 -0.89 -11.52 -12.08
CA ASN A 50 -0.94 -12.82 -11.41
C ASN A 50 -1.02 -13.98 -12.41
N GLY A 51 -1.77 -13.84 -13.50
CA GLY A 51 -1.84 -14.83 -14.58
C GLY A 51 -0.49 -15.02 -15.26
N VAL A 52 0.25 -13.93 -15.53
CA VAL A 52 1.61 -13.97 -16.06
C VAL A 52 2.56 -14.65 -15.08
N PHE A 53 2.46 -14.36 -13.77
CA PHE A 53 3.25 -15.05 -12.75
C PHE A 53 3.04 -16.56 -12.79
N HIS A 54 1.78 -17.03 -12.79
CA HIS A 54 1.48 -18.45 -12.86
C HIS A 54 1.88 -19.10 -14.19
N ALA A 55 1.73 -18.39 -15.32
CA ALA A 55 2.21 -18.89 -16.61
C ALA A 55 3.73 -19.08 -16.61
N ILE A 56 4.50 -18.20 -15.96
CA ILE A 56 5.95 -18.36 -15.79
C ILE A 56 6.26 -19.56 -14.89
N THR A 57 5.62 -19.67 -13.71
CA THR A 57 5.92 -20.75 -12.75
C THR A 57 5.49 -22.13 -13.23
N LEU A 58 4.50 -22.22 -14.11
CA LEU A 58 4.09 -23.44 -14.81
C LEU A 58 4.95 -23.77 -16.05
N GLY A 59 5.91 -22.91 -16.39
CA GLY A 59 6.82 -23.11 -17.53
C GLY A 59 6.23 -22.76 -18.89
N TRP A 60 5.09 -22.07 -18.95
CA TRP A 60 4.48 -21.62 -20.21
C TRP A 60 5.16 -20.38 -20.80
N LEU A 61 5.87 -19.60 -19.97
CA LEU A 61 6.59 -18.40 -20.38
C LEU A 61 8.03 -18.42 -19.83
N ALA A 62 9.00 -18.13 -20.69
CA ALA A 62 10.43 -18.03 -20.33
C ALA A 62 10.80 -16.59 -19.91
N LEU A 63 10.18 -16.08 -18.84
CA LEU A 63 10.44 -14.76 -18.27
C LEU A 63 10.78 -14.85 -16.78
N THR A 64 11.33 -13.78 -16.20
CA THR A 64 11.64 -13.75 -14.76
C THR A 64 10.36 -13.56 -13.93
N PRO A 65 10.07 -14.42 -12.93
CA PRO A 65 8.83 -14.36 -12.16
C PRO A 65 8.72 -13.12 -11.26
N VAL A 66 9.82 -12.41 -11.02
CA VAL A 66 9.82 -11.19 -10.19
C VAL A 66 9.10 -10.01 -10.85
N VAL A 67 9.10 -9.93 -12.19
CA VAL A 67 8.52 -8.81 -12.95
C VAL A 67 7.01 -8.68 -12.73
N PRO A 68 6.18 -9.74 -12.87
CA PRO A 68 4.76 -9.62 -12.57
C PRO A 68 4.45 -9.29 -11.10
N VAL A 69 5.28 -9.76 -10.15
CA VAL A 69 5.13 -9.42 -8.72
C VAL A 69 5.37 -7.92 -8.51
N GLN A 70 6.44 -7.39 -9.07
CA GLN A 70 6.77 -5.95 -9.02
C GLN A 70 5.69 -5.11 -9.71
N ALA A 71 5.17 -5.56 -10.85
CA ALA A 71 4.07 -4.91 -11.54
C ALA A 71 2.81 -4.84 -10.66
N ALA A 72 2.44 -5.94 -9.99
CA ALA A 72 1.30 -5.96 -9.07
C ALA A 72 1.49 -4.99 -7.89
N ILE A 73 2.69 -4.93 -7.29
CA ILE A 73 3.00 -3.96 -6.23
C ILE A 73 2.82 -2.52 -6.73
N LEU A 74 3.35 -2.20 -7.92
CA LEU A 74 3.23 -0.87 -8.50
C LEU A 74 1.78 -0.50 -8.85
N VAL A 75 0.96 -1.46 -9.27
CA VAL A 75 -0.48 -1.26 -9.45
C VAL A 75 -1.17 -0.92 -8.12
N ILE A 76 -0.78 -1.56 -7.02
CA ILE A 76 -1.30 -1.19 -5.69
C ILE A 76 -0.83 0.21 -5.28
N VAL A 77 0.41 0.60 -5.58
CA VAL A 77 0.91 1.96 -5.32
C VAL A 77 0.14 3.02 -6.13
N ILE A 78 -0.26 2.72 -7.37
CA ILE A 78 -1.16 3.58 -8.15
C ILE A 78 -2.51 3.72 -7.43
N MET A 79 -3.07 2.61 -6.92
CA MET A 79 -4.31 2.60 -6.16
C MET A 79 -4.21 3.44 -4.88
N GLU A 80 -3.15 3.25 -4.10
CA GLU A 80 -2.84 4.03 -2.88
C GLU A 80 -2.72 5.52 -3.18
N THR A 81 -1.99 5.87 -4.24
CA THR A 81 -1.81 7.26 -4.68
C THR A 81 -3.15 7.88 -5.07
N ALA A 82 -3.99 7.15 -5.83
CA ALA A 82 -5.28 7.64 -6.30
C ALA A 82 -6.31 7.78 -5.17
N ILE A 83 -6.40 6.80 -4.28
CA ILE A 83 -7.32 6.81 -3.13
C ILE A 83 -6.85 7.84 -2.09
N GLY A 84 -5.55 7.88 -1.79
CA GLY A 84 -4.93 8.73 -0.78
C GLY A 84 -5.20 10.22 -1.00
N THR A 85 -5.23 10.67 -2.26
CA THR A 85 -5.52 12.08 -2.63
C THR A 85 -6.84 12.63 -2.09
N ARG A 86 -7.79 11.75 -1.77
CA ARG A 86 -9.10 12.13 -1.25
C ARG A 86 -9.21 11.78 0.22
N ILE A 87 -8.85 10.55 0.56
CA ILE A 87 -9.08 10.01 1.90
C ILE A 87 -8.20 10.71 2.93
N ILE A 88 -6.90 10.88 2.67
CA ILE A 88 -5.97 11.44 3.65
C ILE A 88 -6.35 12.90 3.97
N PRO A 89 -6.57 13.81 3.00
CA PRO A 89 -6.98 15.19 3.30
C PRO A 89 -8.32 15.30 4.02
N ILE A 90 -9.29 14.44 3.70
CA ILE A 90 -10.59 14.42 4.39
C ILE A 90 -10.40 13.99 5.85
N PHE A 91 -9.61 12.95 6.08
CA PHE A 91 -9.33 12.47 7.44
C PHE A 91 -8.53 13.46 8.26
N THR A 92 -7.56 14.16 7.66
CA THR A 92 -6.83 15.23 8.34
C THR A 92 -7.76 16.37 8.74
N ARG A 93 -8.59 16.86 7.82
CA ARG A 93 -9.54 17.94 8.09
C ARG A 93 -10.51 17.60 9.22
N ASN A 94 -11.00 16.36 9.25
CA ASN A 94 -12.00 15.92 10.23
C ASN A 94 -11.37 15.50 11.57
N GLY A 95 -10.12 15.02 11.57
CA GLY A 95 -9.47 14.43 12.74
C GLY A 95 -8.40 15.29 13.39
N ALA A 96 -7.97 16.39 12.76
CA ALA A 96 -7.03 17.36 13.30
C ALA A 96 -7.64 18.78 13.19
N PRO A 97 -8.38 19.23 14.22
CA PRO A 97 -9.00 20.56 14.23
C PRO A 97 -8.00 21.69 13.97
N GLY A 98 -8.42 22.73 13.26
CA GLY A 98 -7.56 23.87 12.91
C GLY A 98 -6.56 23.60 11.77
N THR A 99 -6.69 22.46 11.07
CA THR A 99 -5.89 22.17 9.88
C THR A 99 -6.71 22.40 8.60
N PRO A 100 -6.20 23.17 7.63
CA PRO A 100 -6.81 23.27 6.30
C PRO A 100 -5.97 22.53 5.23
N PRO A 101 -6.07 21.18 5.11
CA PRO A 101 -5.40 20.43 4.04
C PRO A 101 -5.75 20.98 2.66
N LEU A 102 -4.72 21.35 1.91
CA LEU A 102 -4.87 21.93 0.58
C LEU A 102 -4.84 20.84 -0.48
N VAL A 103 -5.96 20.66 -1.19
CA VAL A 103 -6.13 19.69 -2.29
C VAL A 103 -6.13 20.43 -3.63
N GLN A 104 -5.35 19.94 -4.60
CA GLN A 104 -5.30 20.51 -5.96
C GLN A 104 -5.52 19.42 -7.01
N PRO A 105 -6.75 19.26 -7.51
CA PRO A 105 -7.12 18.16 -8.40
C PRO A 105 -6.29 18.04 -9.70
N LYS A 106 -5.70 19.15 -10.19
CA LYS A 106 -4.80 19.12 -11.35
C LYS A 106 -3.47 18.46 -10.99
N LEU A 107 -2.84 18.90 -9.89
CA LEU A 107 -1.61 18.28 -9.36
C LEU A 107 -1.85 16.83 -8.93
N ASP A 108 -3.06 16.53 -8.45
CA ASP A 108 -3.46 15.19 -8.09
C ASP A 108 -3.46 14.23 -9.30
N ARG A 109 -3.96 14.71 -10.45
CA ARG A 109 -3.90 13.96 -11.71
C ARG A 109 -2.48 13.81 -12.23
N VAL A 110 -1.66 14.87 -12.18
CA VAL A 110 -0.27 14.83 -12.64
C VAL A 110 0.55 13.80 -11.87
N SER A 111 0.49 13.79 -10.53
CA SER A 111 1.28 12.77 -9.81
C SER A 111 0.73 11.36 -9.94
N ILE A 112 -0.59 11.14 -10.09
CA ILE A 112 -1.09 9.79 -10.42
C ILE A 112 -0.54 9.35 -11.78
N GLY A 113 -0.54 10.26 -12.77
CA GLY A 113 0.04 10.01 -14.09
C GLY A 113 1.54 9.69 -14.03
N LEU A 114 2.32 10.43 -13.24
CA LEU A 114 3.75 10.15 -13.06
C LEU A 114 4.01 8.82 -12.34
N VAL A 115 3.20 8.46 -11.34
CA VAL A 115 3.28 7.14 -10.69
C VAL A 115 2.99 6.03 -11.69
N ALA A 116 1.93 6.16 -12.49
CA ALA A 116 1.59 5.18 -13.52
C ALA A 116 2.67 5.10 -14.61
N ALA A 117 3.20 6.23 -15.07
CA ALA A 117 4.29 6.27 -16.05
C ALA A 117 5.58 5.63 -15.49
N SER A 118 5.91 5.87 -14.22
CA SER A 118 7.05 5.24 -13.55
C SER A 118 6.86 3.74 -13.43
N ALA A 119 5.65 3.28 -13.10
CA ALA A 119 5.32 1.86 -13.05
C ALA A 119 5.49 1.18 -14.41
N LEU A 120 4.97 1.80 -15.48
CA LEU A 120 5.13 1.31 -16.84
C LEU A 120 6.61 1.31 -17.27
N ALA A 121 7.34 2.37 -16.99
CA ALA A 121 8.77 2.47 -17.29
C ALA A 121 9.58 1.38 -16.57
N TRP A 122 9.25 1.07 -15.31
CA TRP A 122 9.87 -0.03 -14.58
C TRP A 122 9.60 -1.39 -15.24
N VAL A 123 8.33 -1.69 -15.51
CA VAL A 123 7.91 -2.98 -16.11
C VAL A 123 8.48 -3.14 -17.53
N ALA A 124 8.59 -2.06 -18.29
CA ALA A 124 9.19 -2.05 -19.62
C ALA A 124 10.73 -2.09 -19.61
N ALA A 125 11.37 -2.18 -18.43
CA ALA A 125 12.82 -2.11 -18.26
C ALA A 125 13.42 -0.87 -18.96
N ALA A 126 12.76 0.28 -18.84
CA ALA A 126 13.20 1.52 -19.44
C ALA A 126 14.61 1.91 -18.94
N PRO A 127 15.43 2.53 -19.79
CA PRO A 127 16.79 2.91 -19.41
C PRO A 127 16.77 3.96 -18.29
N ALA A 128 17.82 3.96 -17.46
CA ALA A 128 17.89 4.80 -16.26
C ALA A 128 17.71 6.30 -16.53
N TRP A 129 18.18 6.80 -17.68
CA TRP A 129 18.02 8.22 -18.07
C TRP A 129 16.55 8.63 -18.27
N LEU A 130 15.66 7.68 -18.56
CA LEU A 130 14.21 7.90 -18.68
C LEU A 130 13.51 7.59 -17.36
N PHE A 131 13.82 6.45 -16.73
CA PHE A 131 13.13 6.00 -15.52
C PHE A 131 13.40 6.89 -14.30
N ALA A 132 14.67 7.21 -14.01
CA ALA A 132 15.05 7.97 -12.82
C ALA A 132 14.38 9.35 -12.70
N PRO A 133 14.36 10.22 -13.73
CA PRO A 133 13.69 11.52 -13.60
C PRO A 133 12.18 11.39 -13.43
N LEU A 134 11.53 10.41 -14.09
CA LEU A 134 10.09 10.17 -13.94
C LEU A 134 9.73 9.79 -12.50
N VAL A 135 10.45 8.82 -11.94
CA VAL A 135 10.15 8.30 -10.60
C VAL A 135 10.54 9.29 -9.49
N LEU A 136 11.59 10.09 -9.69
CA LEU A 136 11.94 11.20 -8.78
C LEU A 136 10.92 12.33 -8.82
N ALA A 137 10.39 12.68 -10.01
CA ALA A 137 9.29 13.64 -10.12
C ALA A 137 8.02 13.13 -9.41
N ALA A 138 7.71 11.83 -9.53
CA ALA A 138 6.63 11.20 -8.79
C ALA A 138 6.85 11.30 -7.26
N ALA A 139 8.06 11.00 -6.78
CA ALA A 139 8.43 11.09 -5.37
C ALA A 139 8.30 12.52 -4.83
N ALA A 140 8.81 13.51 -5.57
CA ALA A 140 8.72 14.93 -5.19
C ALA A 140 7.26 15.38 -5.04
N LEU A 141 6.38 14.96 -5.94
CA LEU A 141 4.95 15.31 -5.84
C LEU A 141 4.23 14.59 -4.70
N VAL A 142 4.62 13.36 -4.36
CA VAL A 142 4.13 12.66 -3.15
C VAL A 142 4.49 13.46 -1.89
N LEU A 143 5.73 13.93 -1.78
CA LEU A 143 6.19 14.74 -0.65
C LEU A 143 5.50 16.11 -0.61
N LEU A 144 5.37 16.77 -1.76
CA LEU A 144 4.65 18.04 -1.89
C LEU A 144 3.19 17.90 -1.41
N ARG A 145 2.52 16.80 -1.75
CA ARG A 145 1.17 16.51 -1.26
C ARG A 145 1.14 16.36 0.26
N LEU A 146 2.03 15.57 0.85
CA LEU A 146 2.10 15.40 2.30
C LEU A 146 2.29 16.72 3.04
N TRP A 147 3.16 17.58 2.54
CA TRP A 147 3.35 18.91 3.09
C TRP A 147 2.06 19.74 3.03
N ARG A 148 1.37 19.73 1.88
CA ARG A 148 0.11 20.46 1.68
C ARG A 148 -1.07 19.87 2.43
N TRP A 149 -1.02 18.59 2.76
CA TRP A 149 -1.98 17.91 3.62
C TRP A 149 -1.69 18.12 5.10
N GLN A 150 -0.70 18.94 5.45
CA GLN A 150 -0.35 19.30 6.84
C GLN A 150 0.04 18.07 7.68
N ALA A 151 0.79 17.13 7.10
CA ALA A 151 1.18 15.87 7.75
C ALA A 151 1.73 16.07 9.18
N LEU A 152 2.57 17.09 9.39
CA LEU A 152 3.20 17.38 10.70
C LEU A 152 2.18 17.78 11.78
N ARG A 153 1.02 18.35 11.39
CA ARG A 153 -0.04 18.69 12.34
C ARG A 153 -0.82 17.47 12.84
N THR A 154 -0.54 16.28 12.30
CA THR A 154 -1.22 15.04 12.66
C THR A 154 -0.43 14.16 13.63
N LEU A 155 0.79 14.56 14.03
CA LEU A 155 1.69 13.75 14.85
C LEU A 155 1.10 13.36 16.22
N SER A 156 0.22 14.19 16.79
CA SER A 156 -0.50 13.90 18.03
C SER A 156 -1.70 12.97 17.87
N VAL A 157 -2.10 12.64 16.64
CA VAL A 157 -3.29 11.84 16.31
C VAL A 157 -2.87 10.55 15.60
N PRO A 158 -2.75 9.41 16.31
CA PRO A 158 -2.18 8.18 15.73
C PRO A 158 -2.88 7.65 14.49
N LEU A 159 -4.20 7.73 14.45
CA LEU A 159 -4.99 7.32 13.27
C LEU A 159 -4.71 8.16 12.01
N LEU A 160 -4.08 9.33 12.17
CA LEU A 160 -3.74 10.22 11.07
C LEU A 160 -2.26 10.16 10.70
N TRP A 161 -1.34 10.20 11.67
CA TRP A 161 0.09 10.19 11.32
C TRP A 161 0.49 8.90 10.62
N ILE A 162 -0.11 7.74 10.97
CA ILE A 162 0.19 6.48 10.29
C ILE A 162 -0.15 6.57 8.80
N MET A 163 -1.28 7.21 8.44
CA MET A 163 -1.66 7.41 7.04
C MET A 163 -0.64 8.27 6.29
N HIS A 164 -0.18 9.38 6.90
CA HIS A 164 0.78 10.27 6.26
C HIS A 164 2.16 9.63 6.15
N LEU A 165 2.62 8.97 7.20
CA LEU A 165 3.93 8.34 7.24
C LEU A 165 3.98 7.16 6.27
N SER A 166 2.96 6.31 6.24
CA SER A 166 2.85 5.20 5.28
C SER A 166 2.71 5.71 3.83
N TYR A 167 1.96 6.77 3.58
CA TYR A 167 1.94 7.40 2.25
C TYR A 167 3.32 7.99 1.88
N GLY A 168 4.10 8.48 2.85
CA GLY A 168 5.46 8.98 2.65
C GLY A 168 6.46 7.90 2.20
N TRP A 169 6.25 6.65 2.60
CA TRP A 169 7.05 5.53 2.11
C TRP A 169 6.95 5.32 0.59
N ILE A 170 5.91 5.82 -0.09
CA ILE A 170 5.85 5.83 -1.56
C ILE A 170 7.02 6.63 -2.14
N ALA A 171 7.29 7.82 -1.60
CA ALA A 171 8.41 8.64 -2.05
C ALA A 171 9.75 7.98 -1.74
N VAL A 172 9.90 7.39 -0.55
CA VAL A 172 11.12 6.65 -0.17
C VAL A 172 11.36 5.46 -1.11
N GLY A 173 10.32 4.68 -1.41
CA GLY A 173 10.41 3.56 -2.33
C GLY A 173 10.80 4.00 -3.74
N PHE A 174 10.24 5.10 -4.25
CA PHE A 174 10.61 5.66 -5.55
C PHE A 174 12.03 6.21 -5.61
N VAL A 175 12.50 6.88 -4.56
CA VAL A 175 13.91 7.31 -4.47
C VAL A 175 14.83 6.09 -4.49
N LEU A 176 14.51 5.03 -3.74
CA LEU A 176 15.28 3.79 -3.74
C LEU A 176 15.26 3.08 -5.10
N LEU A 177 14.14 3.09 -5.82
CA LEU A 177 14.08 2.56 -7.19
C LEU A 177 14.91 3.39 -8.17
N ALA A 178 14.93 4.72 -8.05
CA ALA A 178 15.81 5.57 -8.84
C ALA A 178 17.28 5.24 -8.58
N LEU A 179 17.67 5.13 -7.31
CA LEU A 179 19.02 4.70 -6.91
C LEU A 179 19.36 3.31 -7.44
N ALA A 180 18.41 2.38 -7.45
CA ALA A 180 18.59 1.06 -8.03
C ALA A 180 18.83 1.10 -9.55
N SER A 181 18.18 2.01 -10.28
CA SER A 181 18.43 2.19 -11.72
C SER A 181 19.86 2.70 -12.02
N TRP A 182 20.49 3.34 -11.04
CA TRP A 182 21.89 3.75 -11.07
C TRP A 182 22.84 2.77 -10.38
N GLN A 183 22.36 1.58 -10.00
CA GLN A 183 23.14 0.56 -9.27
C GLN A 183 23.69 1.04 -7.91
N LEU A 184 23.08 2.06 -7.31
CA LEU A 184 23.47 2.62 -6.01
C LEU A 184 22.71 2.01 -4.83
N ALA A 185 21.64 1.26 -5.09
CA ALA A 185 20.84 0.56 -4.08
C ALA A 185 20.20 -0.69 -4.69
N SER A 186 19.70 -1.60 -3.86
CA SER A 186 18.95 -2.75 -4.35
C SER A 186 17.52 -2.34 -4.73
N ALA A 187 17.01 -2.84 -5.86
CA ALA A 187 15.59 -2.70 -6.20
C ALA A 187 14.69 -3.30 -5.11
N SER A 188 15.17 -4.36 -4.45
CA SER A 188 14.51 -5.00 -3.31
C SER A 188 14.21 -3.99 -2.19
N ALA A 189 15.13 -3.09 -1.85
CA ALA A 189 14.90 -2.06 -0.84
C ALA A 189 13.73 -1.13 -1.24
N GLY A 190 13.67 -0.71 -2.50
CA GLY A 190 12.57 0.09 -3.04
C GLY A 190 11.23 -0.63 -2.96
N PHE A 191 11.15 -1.89 -3.39
CA PHE A 191 9.91 -2.66 -3.30
C PHE A 191 9.47 -2.96 -1.86
N HIS A 192 10.40 -3.15 -0.92
CA HIS A 192 10.03 -3.33 0.49
C HIS A 192 9.60 -2.02 1.15
N ALA A 193 10.16 -0.87 0.77
CA ALA A 193 9.63 0.43 1.17
C ALA A 193 8.18 0.60 0.71
N LEU A 194 7.85 0.23 -0.53
CA LEU A 194 6.49 0.28 -1.06
C LEU A 194 5.56 -0.74 -0.38
N ALA A 195 5.95 -2.01 -0.29
CA ALA A 195 5.10 -3.07 0.23
C ALA A 195 4.95 -3.03 1.76
N VAL A 196 6.07 -2.92 2.50
CA VAL A 196 6.04 -2.97 3.97
C VAL A 196 5.78 -1.59 4.56
N GLY A 197 6.45 -0.56 4.05
CA GLY A 197 6.30 0.80 4.56
C GLY A 197 4.98 1.44 4.16
N SER A 198 4.64 1.40 2.87
CA SER A 198 3.43 2.05 2.38
C SER A 198 2.20 1.19 2.51
N MET A 199 2.16 0.06 1.82
CA MET A 199 0.96 -0.76 1.70
C MET A 199 0.50 -1.32 3.04
N ALA A 200 1.39 -1.97 3.78
CA ALA A 200 1.03 -2.56 5.06
C ALA A 200 0.59 -1.51 6.09
N GLY A 201 1.28 -0.37 6.17
CA GLY A 201 0.94 0.71 7.09
C GLY A 201 -0.37 1.42 6.73
N LEU A 202 -0.60 1.68 5.44
CA LEU A 202 -1.88 2.22 4.94
C LEU A 202 -3.02 1.23 5.20
N MET A 203 -2.82 -0.07 4.90
CA MET A 203 -3.82 -1.10 5.20
C MET A 203 -4.12 -1.17 6.69
N LEU A 204 -3.11 -1.23 7.56
CA LEU A 204 -3.29 -1.37 9.00
C LEU A 204 -4.05 -0.18 9.58
N GLY A 205 -3.67 1.05 9.24
CA GLY A 205 -4.37 2.22 9.76
C GLY A 205 -5.75 2.42 9.14
N MET A 206 -5.97 2.05 7.87
CA MET A 206 -7.30 2.06 7.25
C MET A 206 -8.22 1.01 7.88
N MET A 207 -7.77 -0.23 8.09
CA MET A 207 -8.55 -1.27 8.76
C MET A 207 -8.93 -0.86 10.18
N THR A 208 -7.96 -0.32 10.94
CA THR A 208 -8.18 0.19 12.30
C THR A 208 -9.28 1.26 12.32
N ARG A 209 -9.13 2.31 11.49
CA ARG A 209 -10.07 3.43 11.43
C ARG A 209 -11.45 3.00 10.92
N THR A 210 -11.50 2.19 9.87
CA THR A 210 -12.72 1.69 9.25
C THR A 210 -13.49 0.83 10.23
N THR A 211 -12.81 -0.07 10.95
CA THR A 211 -13.46 -0.89 11.97
C THR A 211 -14.05 -0.04 13.08
N LEU A 212 -13.31 0.94 13.62
CA LEU A 212 -13.87 1.83 14.64
C LEU A 212 -15.11 2.57 14.13
N GLY A 213 -15.02 3.19 12.94
CA GLY A 213 -16.12 3.97 12.36
C GLY A 213 -17.37 3.14 12.04
N HIS A 214 -17.19 1.95 11.44
CA HIS A 214 -18.32 1.10 11.05
C HIS A 214 -18.93 0.33 12.22
N THR A 215 -18.18 0.13 13.31
CA THR A 215 -18.71 -0.51 14.53
C THR A 215 -19.30 0.49 15.54
N GLY A 216 -19.38 1.78 15.19
CA GLY A 216 -19.96 2.84 16.03
C GLY A 216 -19.05 3.32 17.17
N ARG A 217 -17.76 2.97 17.15
CA ARG A 217 -16.81 3.30 18.21
C ARG A 217 -16.13 4.66 17.97
N PRO A 218 -15.68 5.34 19.04
CA PRO A 218 -14.93 6.58 18.90
C PRO A 218 -13.68 6.40 18.03
N LEU A 219 -13.43 7.32 17.11
CA LEU A 219 -12.22 7.35 16.28
C LEU A 219 -11.01 7.87 17.08
N LYS A 220 -10.64 7.14 18.13
CA LYS A 220 -9.55 7.48 19.04
C LYS A 220 -8.63 6.28 19.22
N ALA A 221 -7.35 6.47 18.92
CA ALA A 221 -6.33 5.46 19.15
C ALA A 221 -5.99 5.33 20.64
N GLY A 222 -5.94 4.09 21.14
CA GLY A 222 -5.48 3.71 22.46
C GLY A 222 -4.00 3.31 22.49
N ARG A 223 -3.61 2.46 23.45
CA ARG A 223 -2.24 1.93 23.56
C ARG A 223 -1.95 0.89 22.48
N ALA A 224 -2.91 0.02 22.19
CA ALA A 224 -2.76 -1.02 21.17
C ALA A 224 -2.53 -0.42 19.78
N GLU A 225 -3.33 0.56 19.37
CA GLU A 225 -3.21 1.21 18.05
C GLU A 225 -1.84 1.89 17.89
N ARG A 226 -1.37 2.58 18.92
CA ARG A 226 -0.03 3.18 18.91
C ARG A 226 1.06 2.11 18.78
N ALA A 227 0.96 1.01 19.53
CA ALA A 227 1.91 -0.09 19.43
C ALA A 227 1.90 -0.72 18.03
N MET A 228 0.73 -1.04 17.48
CA MET A 228 0.57 -1.58 16.12
C MET A 228 1.21 -0.68 15.07
N PHE A 229 0.94 0.63 15.14
CA PHE A 229 1.47 1.60 14.18
C PHE A 229 2.99 1.79 14.32
N VAL A 230 3.53 1.80 15.53
CA VAL A 230 4.99 1.87 15.71
C VAL A 230 5.65 0.59 15.20
N LEU A 231 5.11 -0.58 15.56
CA LEU A 231 5.65 -1.88 15.15
C LEU A 231 5.67 -2.05 13.62
N ILE A 232 4.61 -1.67 12.90
CA ILE A 232 4.62 -1.80 11.44
C ILE A 232 5.66 -0.88 10.78
N GLN A 233 5.90 0.31 11.35
CA GLN A 233 6.91 1.23 10.83
C GLN A 233 8.34 0.78 11.17
N LEU A 234 8.55 0.19 12.35
CA LEU A 234 9.81 -0.47 12.69
C LEU A 234 10.07 -1.66 11.77
N SER A 235 9.02 -2.45 11.47
CA SER A 235 9.12 -3.55 10.51
C SER A 235 9.58 -3.07 9.13
N ALA A 236 9.00 -1.98 8.63
CA ALA A 236 9.40 -1.35 7.37
C ALA A 236 10.84 -0.86 7.39
N LEU A 237 11.23 -0.13 8.44
CA LEU A 237 12.59 0.39 8.58
C LEU A 237 13.62 -0.74 8.61
N SER A 238 13.45 -1.73 9.49
CA SER A 238 14.36 -2.87 9.57
C SER A 238 14.41 -3.66 8.26
N ARG A 239 13.28 -3.82 7.55
CA ARG A 239 13.25 -4.52 6.26
C ARG A 239 14.08 -3.80 5.20
N VAL A 240 13.92 -2.48 5.11
CA VAL A 240 14.61 -1.65 4.12
C VAL A 240 16.10 -1.58 4.43
N LEU A 241 16.48 -1.38 5.69
CA LEU A 241 17.89 -1.39 6.11
C LEU A 241 18.56 -2.74 5.81
N SER A 242 17.87 -3.85 6.08
CA SER A 242 18.36 -5.18 5.69
C SER A 242 18.57 -5.30 4.17
N ALA A 243 17.60 -4.84 3.37
CA ALA A 243 17.70 -4.86 1.91
C ALA A 243 18.76 -3.89 1.34
N LEU A 244 19.22 -2.91 2.12
CA LEU A 244 20.35 -2.02 1.81
C LEU A 244 21.71 -2.62 2.22
N GLY A 245 21.72 -3.85 2.76
CA GLY A 245 22.95 -4.54 3.14
C GLY A 245 23.46 -4.18 4.54
N TRP A 246 22.64 -3.55 5.38
CA TRP A 246 23.02 -3.22 6.76
C TRP A 246 22.73 -4.38 7.74
N ASP A 247 22.25 -5.52 7.23
CA ASP A 247 22.02 -6.70 8.05
C ASP A 247 23.33 -7.41 8.37
N ASN A 248 23.35 -8.11 9.49
CA ASN A 248 24.47 -8.99 9.82
C ASN A 248 24.28 -10.37 9.14
N ALA A 249 25.32 -11.22 9.20
CA ALA A 249 25.27 -12.56 8.66
C ALA A 249 24.16 -13.45 9.28
N ALA A 250 23.68 -13.09 10.48
CA ALA A 250 22.60 -13.78 11.17
C ALA A 250 21.18 -13.32 10.75
N GLY A 251 21.06 -12.31 9.88
CA GLY A 251 19.77 -11.78 9.44
C GLY A 251 18.94 -11.12 10.55
N ALA A 252 19.61 -10.48 11.52
CA ALA A 252 18.95 -9.89 12.68
C ALA A 252 17.88 -8.84 12.31
N LEU A 253 18.14 -7.98 11.31
CA LEU A 253 17.16 -6.98 10.87
C LEU A 253 15.96 -7.63 10.17
N LEU A 254 16.16 -8.72 9.42
CA LEU A 254 15.05 -9.51 8.88
C LEU A 254 14.18 -10.10 9.98
N LEU A 255 14.80 -10.70 11.01
CA LEU A 255 14.07 -11.28 12.14
C LEU A 255 13.29 -10.22 12.92
N VAL A 256 13.90 -9.06 13.19
CA VAL A 256 13.21 -7.92 13.81
C VAL A 256 12.04 -7.46 12.95
N SER A 257 12.25 -7.34 11.63
CA SER A 257 11.19 -6.95 10.72
C SER A 257 10.01 -7.93 10.74
N ALA A 258 10.28 -9.23 10.68
CA ALA A 258 9.28 -10.28 10.73
C ALA A 258 8.54 -10.32 12.08
N ALA A 259 9.26 -10.20 13.20
CA ALA A 259 8.66 -10.17 14.53
C ALA A 259 7.75 -8.95 14.71
N CYS A 260 8.23 -7.75 14.36
CA CYS A 260 7.43 -6.53 14.45
C CYS A 260 6.17 -6.60 13.57
N TRP A 261 6.28 -7.13 12.36
CA TRP A 261 5.13 -7.35 11.48
C TRP A 261 4.11 -8.30 12.11
N ALA A 262 4.56 -9.49 12.54
CA ALA A 262 3.71 -10.52 13.11
C ALA A 262 2.98 -10.02 14.36
N VAL A 263 3.70 -9.31 15.26
CA VAL A 263 3.10 -8.74 16.47
C VAL A 263 2.13 -7.61 16.12
N ALA A 264 2.43 -6.73 15.16
CA ALA A 264 1.51 -5.65 14.76
C ALA A 264 0.16 -6.19 14.27
N PHE A 265 0.19 -7.14 13.34
CA PHE A 265 -1.04 -7.73 12.79
C PHE A 265 -1.71 -8.71 13.75
N GLY A 266 -0.95 -9.45 14.56
CA GLY A 266 -1.47 -10.31 15.61
C GLY A 266 -2.22 -9.50 16.68
N LEU A 267 -1.67 -8.35 17.09
CA LEU A 267 -2.32 -7.42 18.01
C LEU A 267 -3.58 -6.81 17.39
N HIS A 268 -3.56 -6.46 16.09
CA HIS A 268 -4.76 -6.01 15.40
C HIS A 268 -5.85 -7.07 15.43
N ALA A 269 -5.54 -8.31 15.04
CA ALA A 269 -6.50 -9.40 15.06
C ALA A 269 -7.06 -9.63 16.47
N ALA A 270 -6.22 -9.64 17.50
CA ALA A 270 -6.66 -9.85 18.88
C ALA A 270 -7.59 -8.74 19.39
N VAL A 271 -7.25 -7.47 19.14
CA VAL A 271 -8.00 -6.31 19.63
C VAL A 271 -9.29 -6.07 18.84
N TYR A 272 -9.25 -6.25 17.52
CA TYR A 272 -10.35 -5.88 16.62
C TYR A 272 -11.31 -7.03 16.32
N ARG A 273 -10.95 -8.29 16.58
CA ARG A 273 -11.87 -9.45 16.49
C ARG A 273 -13.19 -9.23 17.24
N PRO A 274 -13.21 -8.85 18.53
CA PRO A 274 -14.49 -8.63 19.23
C PRO A 274 -15.29 -7.44 18.67
N TYR A 275 -14.66 -6.48 17.99
CA TYR A 275 -15.40 -5.36 17.41
C TYR A 275 -16.13 -5.76 16.14
N LEU A 276 -15.55 -6.66 15.36
CA LEU A 276 -16.11 -7.17 14.11
C LEU A 276 -17.08 -8.34 14.32
N ALA A 277 -16.97 -9.07 15.43
CA ALA A 277 -17.80 -10.23 15.73
C ALA A 277 -19.07 -9.90 16.55
N ASN A 278 -19.19 -8.68 17.06
CA ASN A 278 -20.33 -8.24 17.84
C ASN A 278 -21.10 -7.14 17.12
N ALA A 279 -22.39 -7.02 17.45
CA ALA A 279 -23.22 -5.93 16.96
C ALA A 279 -22.60 -4.56 17.28
N ARG A 280 -22.90 -3.58 16.43
CA ARG A 280 -22.49 -2.19 16.63
C ARG A 280 -22.91 -1.66 17.99
N VAL A 281 -22.04 -0.84 18.59
CA VAL A 281 -22.33 -0.24 19.91
C VAL A 281 -23.39 0.87 19.85
N ASP A 282 -23.68 1.38 18.64
CA ASP A 282 -24.69 2.42 18.41
C ASP A 282 -26.08 1.86 18.03
N GLY A 283 -26.25 0.54 18.04
CA GLY A 283 -27.51 -0.13 17.74
C GLY A 283 -27.99 -0.04 16.29
N LYS A 284 -27.19 0.54 15.38
CA LYS A 284 -27.53 0.61 13.95
C LYS A 284 -27.25 -0.72 13.26
N SER A 285 -27.74 -0.87 12.02
CA SER A 285 -27.41 -2.02 11.19
C SER A 285 -25.91 -2.11 10.89
N GLY A 286 -25.34 -3.31 11.05
CA GLY A 286 -23.96 -3.64 10.70
C GLY A 286 -23.23 -4.40 11.80
#